data_AF-Q93A64-F1
#
_entry.id   AF-Q93A64-F1
#
_cell.length_a   1.000
_cell.length_b   1.000
_cell.length_c   1.000
_cell.angle_alpha   90.00
_cell.angle_beta   90.00
_cell.angle_gamma   90.00
#
_symmetry.space_group_name_H-M   'P 1'
#
loop_
_entity.id
_entity.type
_entity.pdbx_description
1 polymer ?
#
loop_
_entity_poly.entity_id
_entity_poly.type
_entity_poly.pdbx_seq_one_letter_code
_entity_poly.pdbx_strand_id
1 'polypeptide(L)'
;MRIALTQSEGRLAGLQEALEAMGLEVWRVPLVQTRFLPADLTPIQDCRWWLFTSVAAVRAVQALGASLEGRRLGAVGPATQRALEEAGGVVELVAPEGNALSLAKAFLARRPFGFVGLPQGNRAQPHLARVFAGRRGYTRGRR
;
A
#
# COMPACT_ATOMS: atom_id res chain seq x y z
N MET A 1 -28.34 21.49 -6.71
CA MET A 1 -27.61 20.47 -7.50
C MET A 1 -27.34 19.28 -6.58
N ARG A 2 -27.44 18.04 -7.07
CA ARG A 2 -27.20 16.82 -6.30
C ARG A 2 -25.84 16.21 -6.67
N ILE A 3 -25.07 15.78 -5.67
CA ILE A 3 -23.76 15.16 -5.85
C ILE A 3 -23.75 13.80 -5.16
N ALA A 4 -23.34 12.75 -5.89
CA ALA A 4 -23.10 11.43 -5.31
C ALA A 4 -21.61 11.24 -5.01
N LEU A 5 -21.28 10.89 -3.77
CA LEU A 5 -19.95 10.47 -3.36
C LEU A 5 -19.86 8.94 -3.38
N THR A 6 -19.08 8.41 -4.31
CA THR A 6 -18.99 6.96 -4.58
C THR A 6 -17.71 6.29 -4.09
N GLN A 7 -16.86 7.05 -3.41
CA GLN A 7 -15.59 6.57 -2.87
C GLN A 7 -15.81 5.56 -1.75
N SER A 8 -14.77 4.79 -1.43
CA SER A 8 -14.81 3.88 -0.30
C SER A 8 -15.03 4.61 1.02
N GLU A 9 -15.64 3.92 1.98
CA GLU A 9 -15.89 4.47 3.33
C GLU A 9 -14.62 5.06 3.95
N GLY A 10 -14.77 6.22 4.62
CA GLY A 10 -13.66 6.96 5.24
C GLY A 10 -12.68 7.63 4.27
N ARG A 11 -12.77 7.42 2.95
CA ARG A 11 -11.99 8.18 1.96
C ARG A 11 -12.64 9.55 1.75
N LEU A 12 -11.82 10.58 1.56
CA LEU A 12 -12.28 11.98 1.44
C LEU A 12 -13.17 12.40 2.63
N ALA A 13 -12.77 12.03 3.86
CA ALA A 13 -13.40 12.52 5.07
C ALA A 13 -13.42 14.05 5.07
N GLY A 14 -14.55 14.66 5.45
CA GLY A 14 -14.74 16.12 5.40
C GLY A 14 -15.28 16.66 4.07
N LEU A 15 -15.25 15.88 2.97
CA LEU A 15 -15.73 16.37 1.67
C LEU A 15 -17.24 16.57 1.64
N GLN A 16 -18.00 15.70 2.31
CA GLN A 16 -19.45 15.83 2.35
C GLN A 16 -19.84 17.13 3.05
N GLU A 17 -19.28 17.36 4.24
CA GLU A 17 -19.52 18.53 5.07
C GLU A 17 -19.14 19.81 4.32
N ALA A 18 -18.01 19.80 3.60
CA ALA A 18 -17.59 20.93 2.77
C ALA A 18 -18.57 21.23 1.62
N LEU A 19 -19.09 20.20 0.96
CA LEU A 19 -20.04 20.36 -0.15
C LEU A 19 -21.43 20.80 0.35
N GLU A 20 -21.90 20.24 1.47
CA GLU A 20 -23.15 20.63 2.12
C GLU A 20 -23.10 22.09 2.61
N ALA A 21 -21.95 22.53 3.15
CA ALA A 21 -21.73 23.93 3.52
C ALA A 21 -21.80 24.90 2.33
N MET A 22 -21.62 24.41 1.09
CA MET A 22 -21.81 25.18 -0.14
C MET A 22 -23.26 25.14 -0.66
N GLY A 23 -24.20 24.55 0.09
CA GLY A 23 -25.61 24.44 -0.29
C GLY A 23 -25.91 23.30 -1.27
N LEU A 24 -25.02 22.32 -1.39
CA LEU A 24 -25.20 21.15 -2.26
C LEU A 24 -25.85 20.01 -1.49
N GLU A 25 -26.76 19.28 -2.15
CA GLU A 25 -27.31 18.05 -1.61
C GLU A 25 -26.35 16.89 -1.93
N VAL A 26 -25.82 16.24 -0.90
CA VAL A 26 -24.79 15.20 -1.04
C VAL A 26 -25.35 13.84 -0.64
N TRP A 27 -25.21 12.86 -1.53
CA TRP A 27 -25.56 11.46 -1.25
C TRP A 27 -24.29 10.63 -1.14
N ARG A 28 -24.04 10.02 0.02
CA ARG A 28 -23.00 8.99 0.16
C ARG A 28 -23.52 7.66 -0.35
N VAL A 29 -22.89 7.16 -1.41
CA VAL A 29 -23.22 5.87 -2.01
C VAL A 29 -21.90 5.11 -2.27
N PRO A 30 -21.23 4.56 -1.25
CA PRO A 30 -19.94 3.90 -1.42
C PRO A 30 -20.02 2.73 -2.41
N LEU A 31 -19.30 2.83 -3.52
CA LEU A 31 -19.26 1.77 -4.56
C LEU A 31 -17.97 0.94 -4.52
N VAL A 32 -17.05 1.29 -3.62
CA VAL A 32 -15.76 0.62 -3.46
C VAL A 32 -15.60 0.16 -2.02
N GLN A 33 -15.34 -1.13 -1.82
CA GLN A 33 -15.00 -1.68 -0.51
C GLN A 33 -13.67 -2.42 -0.59
N THR A 34 -12.81 -2.19 0.40
CA THR A 34 -11.60 -2.99 0.60
C THR A 34 -11.90 -4.07 1.63
N ARG A 35 -11.62 -5.32 1.29
CA ARG A 35 -11.72 -6.47 2.20
C ARG A 35 -10.36 -7.12 2.33
N PHE A 36 -10.00 -7.47 3.56
CA PHE A 36 -8.81 -8.28 3.80
C PHE A 36 -9.15 -9.73 3.50
N LEU A 37 -8.30 -10.37 2.70
CA LEU A 37 -8.43 -11.77 2.38
C LEU A 37 -7.50 -12.56 3.31
N PRO A 38 -7.91 -13.74 3.78
CA PRO A 38 -6.96 -14.70 4.33
C PRO A 38 -5.86 -14.93 3.30
N ALA A 39 -4.60 -14.80 3.72
CA ALA A 39 -3.45 -15.01 2.87
C ALA A 39 -2.32 -15.65 3.67
N ASP A 40 -1.63 -16.58 3.05
CA ASP A 40 -0.37 -17.11 3.59
C ASP A 40 0.75 -16.07 3.37
N LEU A 41 1.39 -15.69 4.46
CA LEU A 41 2.50 -14.73 4.45
C LEU A 41 3.87 -15.41 4.41
N THR A 42 3.93 -16.74 4.55
CA THR A 42 5.17 -17.51 4.49
C THR A 42 6.04 -17.19 3.28
N PRO A 43 5.51 -16.99 2.05
CA PRO A 43 6.34 -16.66 0.89
C PRO A 43 7.12 -15.35 0.99
N ILE A 44 6.70 -14.43 1.87
CA ILE A 44 7.35 -13.13 2.05
C ILE A 44 7.98 -12.96 3.43
N GLN A 45 7.77 -13.91 4.36
CA GLN A 45 8.20 -13.79 5.76
C GLN A 45 9.71 -13.58 5.90
N ASP A 46 10.49 -14.26 5.05
CA ASP A 46 11.96 -14.26 5.03
C ASP A 46 12.54 -13.13 4.16
N CYS A 47 11.67 -12.37 3.47
CA CYS A 47 12.11 -11.19 2.73
C CYS A 47 12.52 -10.09 3.71
N ARG A 48 13.81 -9.73 3.70
CA ARG A 48 14.33 -8.60 4.49
C ARG A 48 13.61 -7.28 4.21
N TRP A 49 13.17 -7.08 2.97
CA TRP A 49 12.49 -5.88 2.51
C TRP A 49 11.04 -6.14 2.16
N TRP A 50 10.15 -5.33 2.74
CA TRP A 50 8.73 -5.30 2.39
C TRP A 50 8.37 -3.91 1.86
N LEU A 51 7.77 -3.84 0.67
CA LEU A 51 7.38 -2.58 0.03
C LEU A 51 5.85 -2.47 -0.02
N PHE A 52 5.33 -1.37 0.53
CA PHE A 52 3.92 -1.11 0.71
C PHE A 52 3.44 0.03 -0.18
N THR A 53 2.39 -0.24 -0.96
CA THR A 53 1.77 0.76 -1.84
C THR A 53 0.45 1.32 -1.36
N SER A 54 0.04 0.99 -0.14
CA SER A 54 -1.16 1.55 0.46
C SER A 54 -1.21 1.27 1.97
N VAL A 55 -1.94 2.12 2.69
CA VAL A 55 -2.33 1.88 4.10
C VAL A 55 -3.15 0.59 4.23
N ALA A 56 -3.99 0.28 3.24
CA ALA A 56 -4.79 -0.94 3.25
C ALA A 56 -3.93 -2.20 3.28
N ALA A 57 -2.79 -2.22 2.57
CA ALA A 57 -1.85 -3.33 2.62
C ALA A 57 -1.25 -3.47 4.02
N VAL A 58 -0.83 -2.37 4.67
CA VAL A 58 -0.31 -2.38 6.05
C VAL A 58 -1.31 -3.04 7.01
N ARG A 59 -2.55 -2.55 6.99
CA ARG A 59 -3.63 -3.07 7.84
C ARG A 59 -3.93 -4.54 7.56
N ALA A 60 -3.87 -4.97 6.30
CA ALA A 60 -4.09 -6.36 5.94
C ALA A 60 -3.03 -7.28 6.57
N VAL A 61 -1.74 -6.91 6.55
CA VAL A 61 -0.69 -7.76 7.13
C VAL A 61 -0.74 -7.79 8.66
N GLN A 62 -1.12 -6.67 9.29
CA GLN A 62 -1.40 -6.64 10.73
C GLN A 62 -2.58 -7.55 11.10
N ALA A 63 -3.68 -7.49 10.33
CA ALA A 63 -4.85 -8.35 10.56
C ALA A 63 -4.54 -9.84 10.37
N LEU A 64 -3.52 -10.16 9.57
CA LEU A 64 -3.00 -11.52 9.40
C LEU A 64 -1.94 -11.91 10.46
N GLY A 65 -1.66 -11.03 11.43
CA GLY A 65 -0.76 -11.33 12.56
C GLY A 65 0.73 -11.18 12.26
N ALA A 66 1.13 -10.52 11.17
CA ALA A 66 2.54 -10.29 10.89
C ALA A 66 3.13 -9.21 11.78
N SER A 67 4.29 -9.50 12.39
CA SER A 67 5.13 -8.49 13.01
C SER A 67 5.91 -7.72 11.94
N LEU A 68 5.99 -6.40 12.06
CA LEU A 68 6.85 -5.55 11.23
C LEU A 68 8.23 -5.30 11.87
N GLU A 69 8.45 -5.78 13.09
CA GLU A 69 9.70 -5.57 13.83
C GLU A 69 10.89 -6.21 13.12
N GLY A 70 12.03 -5.52 13.14
CA GLY A 70 13.27 -5.96 12.50
C GLY A 70 13.27 -5.98 10.97
N ARG A 71 12.13 -5.66 10.32
CA ARG A 71 12.02 -5.61 8.85
C ARG A 71 12.42 -4.24 8.31
N ARG A 72 12.94 -4.22 7.08
CA ARG A 72 13.20 -2.98 6.34
C ARG A 72 12.00 -2.65 5.49
N LEU A 73 11.40 -1.49 5.71
CA LEU A 73 10.10 -1.16 5.12
C LEU A 73 10.24 -0.03 4.11
N GLY A 74 9.55 -0.19 2.99
CA GLY A 74 9.37 0.87 1.99
C GLY A 74 7.91 1.29 1.90
N ALA A 75 7.65 2.59 1.85
CA ALA A 75 6.31 3.16 1.75
C ALA A 75 6.15 3.96 0.45
N VAL A 76 4.98 3.87 -0.18
CA VAL A 76 4.69 4.68 -1.37
C VAL A 76 4.50 6.17 -1.06
N GLY A 77 4.19 6.53 0.18
CA GLY A 77 4.02 7.92 0.57
C GLY A 77 3.73 8.10 2.07
N PRO A 78 3.62 9.36 2.54
CA PRO A 78 3.60 9.69 3.97
C PRO A 78 2.49 9.01 4.77
N ALA A 79 1.30 8.84 4.20
CA ALA A 79 0.21 8.13 4.87
C ALA A 79 0.51 6.65 5.10
N THR A 80 1.20 6.01 4.14
CA THR A 80 1.61 4.60 4.28
C THR A 80 2.78 4.48 5.25
N GLN A 81 3.71 5.44 5.23
CA GLN A 81 4.80 5.51 6.21
C GLN A 81 4.26 5.56 7.64
N ARG A 82 3.37 6.51 7.94
CA ARG A 82 2.78 6.65 9.28
C ARG A 82 2.09 5.38 9.74
N ALA A 83 1.31 4.74 8.86
CA ALA A 83 0.64 3.48 9.20
C ALA A 83 1.63 2.34 9.52
N LEU A 84 2.79 2.30 8.87
CA LEU A 84 3.84 1.31 9.15
C LEU A 84 4.53 1.58 10.50
N GLU A 85 4.78 2.86 10.81
CA GLU A 85 5.42 3.29 12.06
C GLU A 85 4.48 3.06 13.26
N GLU A 86 3.20 3.40 13.13
CA GLU A 86 2.14 3.08 14.10
C GLU A 86 1.99 1.58 14.34
N ALA A 87 2.33 0.76 13.33
CA ALA A 87 2.33 -0.69 13.40
C ALA A 87 3.64 -1.29 13.98
N GLY A 88 4.53 -0.46 14.53
CA GLY A 88 5.81 -0.90 15.12
C GLY A 88 6.93 -1.15 14.11
N GLY A 89 6.73 -0.77 12.85
CA GLY A 89 7.71 -0.92 11.78
C GLY A 89 8.69 0.24 11.67
N VAL A 90 9.87 -0.01 11.11
CA VAL A 90 10.86 1.03 10.78
C VAL A 90 10.89 1.25 9.26
N VAL A 91 10.46 2.45 8.83
CA VAL A 91 10.46 2.83 7.41
C VAL A 91 11.81 3.40 7.01
N GLU A 92 12.48 2.72 6.08
CA GLU A 92 13.81 3.13 5.58
C GLU A 92 13.76 3.78 4.20
N LEU A 93 12.61 3.70 3.52
CA LEU A 93 12.42 4.23 2.18
C LEU A 93 11.00 4.74 1.99
N VAL A 94 10.88 5.99 1.54
CA VAL A 94 9.62 6.57 1.10
C VAL A 94 9.77 6.99 -0.36
N ALA A 95 8.77 6.69 -1.20
CA ALA A 95 8.82 7.04 -2.60
C ALA A 95 8.85 8.58 -2.78
N PRO A 96 9.81 9.12 -3.55
CA PRO A 96 9.89 10.57 -3.78
C PRO A 96 8.63 11.18 -4.39
N GLU A 97 7.99 10.49 -5.34
CA GLU A 97 6.84 11.02 -6.10
C GLU A 97 5.49 10.44 -5.63
N GLY A 98 5.43 9.78 -4.47
CA GLY A 98 4.15 9.31 -3.94
C GLY A 98 3.51 8.14 -4.71
N ASN A 99 4.27 7.44 -5.57
CA ASN A 99 3.73 6.41 -6.47
C ASN A 99 4.61 5.14 -6.54
N ALA A 100 4.00 4.02 -6.94
CA ALA A 100 4.65 2.70 -6.93
C ALA A 100 5.88 2.61 -7.84
N LEU A 101 5.89 3.32 -8.96
CA LEU A 101 7.04 3.34 -9.88
C LEU A 101 8.22 4.09 -9.25
N SER A 102 7.97 5.23 -8.62
CA SER A 102 8.98 6.00 -7.89
C SER A 102 9.54 5.20 -6.72
N LEU A 103 8.70 4.44 -5.99
CA LEU A 103 9.15 3.51 -4.95
C LEU A 103 10.10 2.44 -5.52
N ALA A 104 9.73 1.83 -6.65
CA ALA A 104 10.54 0.80 -7.30
C ALA A 104 11.92 1.34 -7.72
N LYS A 105 11.95 2.52 -8.35
CA LYS A 105 13.18 3.18 -8.79
C LYS A 105 14.08 3.52 -7.60
N ALA A 106 13.52 4.13 -6.57
CA ALA A 106 14.27 4.50 -5.37
C ALA A 106 14.81 3.28 -4.61
N PHE A 107 14.02 2.20 -4.55
CA PHE A 107 14.45 0.93 -3.98
C PHE A 107 15.63 0.34 -4.76
N LEU A 108 15.52 0.26 -6.10
CA LEU A 108 16.59 -0.28 -6.95
C LEU A 108 17.88 0.54 -6.92
N ALA A 109 17.80 1.85 -6.70
CA ALA A 109 18.97 2.72 -6.56
C ALA A 109 19.83 2.33 -5.34
N ARG A 110 19.26 1.70 -4.31
CA ARG A 110 19.98 1.19 -3.14
C ARG A 110 20.76 -0.09 -3.40
N ARG A 111 20.71 -0.63 -4.63
CA ARG A 111 21.29 -1.93 -5.02
C ARG A 111 20.94 -3.07 -4.04
N PRO A 112 19.65 -3.28 -3.72
CA PRO A 112 19.24 -4.34 -2.81
C PRO A 112 19.49 -5.72 -3.44
N PHE A 113 19.68 -6.71 -2.58
CA PHE A 113 19.84 -8.11 -2.96
C PHE A 113 18.78 -8.99 -2.28
N GLY A 114 18.45 -10.12 -2.91
CA GLY A 114 17.50 -11.09 -2.40
C GLY A 114 16.03 -10.81 -2.76
N PHE A 115 15.14 -11.58 -2.16
CA PHE A 115 13.70 -11.48 -2.39
C PHE A 115 13.09 -10.27 -1.67
N VAL A 116 12.02 -9.74 -2.25
CA VAL A 116 11.29 -8.57 -1.75
C VAL A 116 9.82 -8.93 -1.60
N GLY A 117 9.30 -8.72 -0.40
CA GLY A 117 7.88 -8.89 -0.09
C GLY A 117 7.07 -7.73 -0.67
N LEU A 118 5.98 -8.05 -1.37
CA LEU A 118 5.04 -7.06 -1.91
C LEU A 118 3.61 -7.34 -1.42
N PRO A 119 3.27 -6.97 -0.17
CA PRO A 119 1.88 -7.01 0.30
C PRO A 119 1.03 -6.06 -0.53
N GLN A 120 0.07 -6.59 -1.30
CA GLN A 120 -0.78 -5.80 -2.19
C GLN A 120 -2.12 -6.46 -2.45
N GLY A 121 -3.13 -5.66 -2.80
CA GLY A 121 -4.43 -6.17 -3.21
C GLY A 121 -4.41 -6.85 -4.60
N ASN A 122 -5.42 -7.66 -4.89
CA ASN A 122 -5.58 -8.36 -6.18
C ASN A 122 -5.75 -7.43 -7.40
N ARG A 123 -6.14 -6.17 -7.18
CA ARG A 123 -6.27 -5.12 -8.21
C ARG A 123 -5.06 -4.16 -8.25
N ALA A 124 -4.01 -4.44 -7.50
CA ALA A 124 -2.80 -3.63 -7.55
C ALA A 124 -2.19 -3.67 -8.95
N GLN A 125 -1.90 -2.51 -9.53
CA GLN A 125 -1.27 -2.45 -10.83
C GLN A 125 0.15 -3.06 -10.73
N PRO A 126 0.55 -3.92 -11.68
CA PRO A 126 1.76 -4.73 -11.55
C PRO A 126 3.06 -3.96 -11.79
N HIS A 127 3.08 -2.63 -11.63
CA HIS A 127 4.22 -1.79 -11.97
C HIS A 127 5.49 -2.18 -11.21
N LEU A 128 5.39 -2.37 -9.88
CA LEU A 128 6.51 -2.85 -9.06
C LEU A 128 7.02 -4.22 -9.54
N ALA A 129 6.12 -5.18 -9.68
CA ALA A 129 6.47 -6.53 -10.12
C ALA A 129 7.10 -6.55 -11.52
N ARG A 130 6.62 -5.73 -12.46
CA ARG A 130 7.19 -5.61 -13.81
C ARG A 130 8.59 -5.01 -13.80
N VAL A 131 8.82 -3.97 -13.01
CA VAL A 131 10.13 -3.34 -12.87
C VAL A 131 11.16 -4.31 -12.28
N PHE A 132 10.75 -5.19 -11.35
CA PHE A 132 11.63 -6.21 -10.78
C PHE A 132 11.86 -7.40 -11.72
N ALA A 133 10.83 -7.89 -12.42
CA ALA A 133 10.92 -9.07 -13.30
C ALA A 133 11.89 -8.89 -14.48
N GLY A 134 12.20 -7.66 -14.89
CA GLY A 134 13.17 -7.36 -15.95
C GLY A 134 14.65 -7.42 -15.50
N ARG A 135 14.94 -7.75 -14.24
CA ARG A 135 16.32 -7.69 -13.69
C ARG A 135 16.75 -9.05 -13.12
N ARG A 136 18.01 -9.43 -13.40
CA ARG A 136 18.64 -10.63 -12.81
C ARG A 136 18.56 -10.55 -11.28
N GLY A 137 18.11 -11.62 -10.63
CA GLY A 137 18.02 -11.73 -9.16
C GLY A 137 16.62 -11.57 -8.56
N TYR A 138 15.59 -11.21 -9.35
CA TYR A 138 14.22 -11.10 -8.88
C TYR A 138 13.31 -12.07 -9.64
N THR A 139 12.81 -13.11 -8.96
CA THR A 139 11.81 -14.03 -9.52
C THR A 139 10.46 -13.81 -8.85
N ARG A 140 9.39 -13.92 -9.63
CA ARG A 140 8.02 -13.88 -9.10
C ARG A 140 7.77 -15.20 -8.37
N GLY A 141 7.57 -15.14 -7.05
CA GLY A 141 7.11 -16.30 -6.28
C GLY A 141 5.82 -16.88 -6.87
N ARG A 142 5.73 -18.21 -6.98
CA ARG A 142 4.53 -18.89 -7.50
C ARG A 142 3.35 -18.59 -6.57
N ARG A 143 2.18 -18.35 -7.19
CA ARG A 143 0.90 -18.21 -6.48
C ARG A 143 0.46 -19.54 -5.92
#